data_AF-A0A285CNM0-F1
#
_entry.id   AF-A0A285CNM0-F1
#
_cell.length_a   1.000
_cell.length_b   1.000
_cell.length_c   1.000
_cell.angle_alpha   90.00
_cell.angle_beta   90.00
_cell.angle_gamma   90.00
#
_symmetry.space_group_name_H-M   'P 1'
#
loop_
_entity.id
_entity.type
_entity.pdbx_description
1 polymer ?
#
loop_
_entity_poly.entity_id
_entity_poly.type
_entity_poly.pdbx_seq_one_letter_code
_entity_poly.pdbx_strand_id
1 'polypeptide(L)'
;MTPTTLAEAIADCHATRARARRMGVAFVILATATGALLGFWALNSLTMAAAGAMVLATVAAVPAALRSMGASRRLARLEADHPAIFPTAIERYRMVMATERASRYKLYC
;
A
#
# COMPACT_ATOMS: atom_id res chain seq x y z
N MET A 1 -25.78 4.86 -6.16
CA MET A 1 -24.86 4.59 -5.02
C MET A 1 -25.17 5.61 -3.93
N THR A 2 -25.31 5.19 -2.67
CA THR A 2 -25.54 6.14 -1.56
C THR A 2 -24.20 6.72 -1.08
N PRO A 3 -24.17 7.92 -0.47
CA PRO A 3 -22.93 8.53 0.01
C PRO A 3 -22.20 7.68 1.06
N THR A 4 -22.92 6.82 1.81
CA THR A 4 -22.33 5.86 2.75
C THR A 4 -21.59 4.74 2.03
N THR A 5 -22.23 4.07 1.07
CA THR A 5 -21.60 2.99 0.28
C THR A 5 -20.40 3.47 -0.55
N LEU A 6 -20.42 4.73 -1.01
CA LEU A 6 -19.28 5.34 -1.69
C LEU A 6 -18.11 5.60 -0.73
N ALA A 7 -18.39 6.06 0.50
CA ALA A 7 -17.37 6.27 1.51
C ALA A 7 -16.69 4.95 1.95
N GLU A 8 -17.45 3.85 2.05
CA GLU A 8 -16.91 2.51 2.29
C GLU A 8 -16.01 2.05 1.14
N ALA A 9 -16.42 2.24 -0.11
CA ALA A 9 -15.60 1.89 -1.28
C ALA A 9 -14.27 2.69 -1.33
N ILE A 10 -14.31 3.97 -0.93
CA ILE A 10 -13.11 4.80 -0.77
C ILE A 10 -12.21 4.26 0.36
N ALA A 11 -12.81 3.89 1.50
CA ALA A 11 -12.08 3.30 2.62
C ALA A 11 -11.37 2.00 2.23
N ASP A 12 -12.04 1.12 1.47
CA ASP A 12 -11.46 -0.12 0.94
C ASP A 12 -10.29 0.15 -0.01
N CYS A 13 -10.39 1.17 -0.86
CA CYS A 13 -9.28 1.57 -1.74
C CYS A 13 -8.07 2.08 -0.93
N HIS A 14 -8.30 2.83 0.15
CA HIS A 14 -7.22 3.25 1.04
C HIS A 14 -6.64 2.10 1.86
N ALA A 15 -7.48 1.18 2.35
CA ALA A 15 -7.05 0.01 3.11
C ALA A 15 -6.23 -0.95 2.25
N THR A 16 -6.64 -1.21 1.01
CA THR A 16 -5.89 -2.02 0.04
C THR A 16 -4.54 -1.39 -0.29
N ARG A 17 -4.48 -0.06 -0.48
CA ARG A 17 -3.21 0.66 -0.67
C ARG A 17 -2.29 0.56 0.54
N ALA A 18 -2.82 0.70 1.76
CA ALA A 18 -2.04 0.58 2.98
C ALA A 18 -1.52 -0.85 3.21
N ARG A 19 -2.36 -1.86 2.98
CA ARG A 19 -1.98 -3.29 3.03
C ARG A 19 -0.93 -3.62 1.97
N ALA A 20 -1.11 -3.15 0.74
CA ALA A 20 -0.16 -3.35 -0.35
C ALA A 20 1.21 -2.74 -0.02
N ARG A 21 1.25 -1.56 0.62
CA ARG A 21 2.50 -0.96 1.10
C ARG A 21 3.17 -1.79 2.18
N ARG A 22 2.43 -2.20 3.23
CA ARG A 22 2.99 -3.00 4.33
C ARG A 22 3.52 -4.35 3.86
N MET A 23 2.72 -5.07 3.07
CA MET A 23 3.15 -6.33 2.47
C MET A 23 4.32 -6.12 1.50
N GLY A 24 4.28 -5.06 0.68
CA GLY A 24 5.37 -4.73 -0.25
C GLY A 24 6.69 -4.49 0.46
N VAL A 25 6.70 -3.73 1.56
CA VAL A 25 7.91 -3.51 2.36
C VAL A 25 8.43 -4.84 2.93
N ALA A 26 7.56 -5.68 3.49
CA ALA A 26 7.96 -6.98 4.03
C ALA A 26 8.56 -7.90 2.94
N PHE A 27 7.94 -7.96 1.76
CA PHE A 27 8.44 -8.74 0.63
C PHE A 27 9.77 -8.21 0.09
N VAL A 28 9.94 -6.89 0.02
CA VAL A 28 11.21 -6.27 -0.39
C VAL A 28 12.30 -6.65 0.60
N ILE A 29 12.07 -6.51 1.91
CA ILE A 29 13.07 -6.87 2.93
C ILE A 29 13.48 -8.34 2.80
N LEU A 30 12.50 -9.25 2.71
CA LEU A 30 12.75 -10.67 2.51
C LEU A 30 13.54 -10.94 1.23
N ALA A 31 13.13 -10.38 0.11
CA ALA A 31 13.79 -10.58 -1.18
C ALA A 31 15.22 -10.00 -1.19
N THR A 32 15.45 -8.88 -0.50
CA THR A 32 16.78 -8.27 -0.36
C THR A 32 17.72 -9.21 0.40
N ALA A 33 17.25 -9.77 1.52
CA ALA A 33 18.03 -10.73 2.31
C ALA A 33 18.32 -12.01 1.54
N THR A 34 17.32 -12.57 0.85
CA THR A 34 17.49 -13.76 0.00
C THR A 34 18.47 -13.48 -1.15
N GLY A 35 18.37 -12.31 -1.79
CA GLY A 35 19.26 -11.94 -2.89
C GLY A 35 20.69 -11.66 -2.46
N ALA A 36 20.89 -11.05 -1.29
CA ALA A 36 22.22 -10.91 -0.70
C ALA A 36 22.85 -12.26 -0.41
N LEU A 37 22.09 -13.17 0.22
CA LEU A 37 22.56 -14.52 0.55
C LEU A 37 22.93 -15.32 -0.70
N LEU A 38 22.07 -15.33 -1.73
CA LEU A 38 22.33 -16.04 -2.98
C LEU A 38 23.51 -15.46 -3.74
N GLY A 39 23.60 -14.13 -3.84
CA GLY A 39 24.72 -13.46 -4.51
C GLY A 39 26.06 -13.68 -3.80
N PHE A 40 26.04 -13.73 -2.46
CA PHE A 40 27.21 -14.07 -1.67
C PHE A 40 27.60 -15.54 -1.82
N TRP A 41 26.66 -16.48 -1.72
CA TRP A 41 26.94 -17.92 -1.84
C TRP A 41 27.47 -18.33 -3.20
N ALA A 42 26.95 -17.75 -4.28
CA ALA A 42 27.30 -18.15 -5.64
C ALA A 42 28.71 -17.72 -6.07
N LEU A 43 29.16 -16.54 -5.62
CA LEU A 43 30.36 -15.89 -6.14
C LEU A 43 31.34 -15.44 -5.05
N ASN A 44 31.04 -15.73 -3.78
CA ASN A 44 31.80 -15.36 -2.59
C ASN A 44 32.28 -13.90 -2.59
N SER A 45 31.43 -13.00 -3.12
CA SER A 45 31.76 -11.59 -3.32
C SER A 45 30.67 -10.69 -2.76
N LEU A 46 31.09 -9.66 -2.04
CA LEU A 46 30.22 -8.61 -1.50
C LEU A 46 29.53 -7.80 -2.60
N THR A 47 30.18 -7.61 -3.75
CA THR A 47 29.56 -6.88 -4.88
C THR A 47 28.42 -7.67 -5.50
N MET A 48 28.55 -9.00 -5.55
CA MET A 48 27.52 -9.90 -6.07
C MET A 48 26.37 -10.08 -5.09
N ALA A 49 26.64 -10.06 -3.78
CA ALA A 49 25.61 -9.97 -2.76
C ALA A 49 24.76 -8.71 -2.92
N ALA A 50 25.40 -7.54 -3.10
CA ALA A 50 24.70 -6.28 -3.31
C ALA A 50 23.88 -6.29 -4.62
N ALA A 51 24.43 -6.82 -5.71
CA ALA A 51 23.72 -6.95 -6.98
C ALA A 51 22.50 -7.88 -6.86
N GLY A 52 22.65 -9.05 -6.23
CA GLY A 52 21.56 -10.01 -6.00
C GLY A 52 20.45 -9.42 -5.12
N ALA A 53 20.81 -8.69 -4.07
CA ALA A 53 19.89 -7.96 -3.22
C ALA A 53 19.07 -6.92 -4.00
N MET A 54 19.73 -6.10 -4.83
CA MET A 54 19.06 -5.08 -5.64
C MET A 54 18.10 -5.69 -6.67
N VAL A 55 18.52 -6.73 -7.38
CA VAL A 55 17.69 -7.40 -8.39
C VAL A 55 16.45 -8.02 -7.74
N LEU A 56 16.60 -8.74 -6.64
CA LEU A 56 15.45 -9.37 -5.99
C LEU A 56 14.54 -8.35 -5.28
N ALA A 57 15.10 -7.29 -4.69
CA ALA A 57 14.31 -6.21 -4.10
C ALA A 57 13.43 -5.49 -5.14
N THR A 58 13.99 -5.20 -6.32
CA THR A 58 13.25 -4.54 -7.40
C THR A 58 12.10 -5.40 -7.92
N VAL A 59 12.34 -6.70 -8.16
CA VAL A 59 11.30 -7.64 -8.59
C VAL A 59 10.22 -7.78 -7.51
N ALA A 60 10.60 -7.85 -6.23
CA ALA A 60 9.65 -7.98 -5.12
C ALA A 60 8.79 -6.72 -4.89
N ALA A 61 9.25 -5.54 -5.31
CA ALA A 61 8.48 -4.31 -5.21
C ALA A 61 7.35 -4.20 -6.26
N VAL A 62 7.48 -4.88 -7.41
CA VAL A 62 6.55 -4.77 -8.54
C VAL A 62 5.09 -5.11 -8.16
N PRO A 63 4.77 -6.22 -7.48
CA PRO A 63 3.39 -6.58 -7.16
C PRO A 63 2.71 -5.56 -6.25
N ALA A 64 3.45 -5.01 -5.28
CA ALA A 64 2.96 -3.99 -4.37
C ALA A 64 2.70 -2.67 -5.10
N ALA A 65 3.60 -2.29 -6.02
CA ALA A 65 3.42 -1.12 -6.87
C ALA A 65 2.16 -1.27 -7.75
N LEU A 66 1.99 -2.40 -8.44
CA LEU A 66 0.83 -2.68 -9.30
C LEU A 66 -0.49 -2.63 -8.51
N ARG A 67 -0.56 -3.27 -7.33
CA ARG A 67 -1.75 -3.22 -6.47
C ARG A 67 -2.06 -1.79 -6.01
N SER A 68 -1.03 -1.00 -5.68
CA SER A 68 -1.21 0.40 -5.28
C SER A 68 -1.72 1.28 -6.43
N MET A 69 -1.22 1.06 -7.65
CA MET A 69 -1.69 1.73 -8.86
C MET A 69 -3.12 1.33 -9.21
N GLY A 70 -3.48 0.06 -9.06
CA GLY A 70 -4.84 -0.44 -9.25
C GLY A 70 -5.84 0.24 -8.31
N ALA A 71 -5.50 0.36 -7.03
CA ALA A 71 -6.33 1.08 -6.05
C ALA A 71 -6.50 2.56 -6.42
N SER A 72 -5.43 3.24 -6.87
CA SER A 72 -5.51 4.63 -7.34
C SER A 72 -6.39 4.78 -8.57
N ARG A 73 -6.28 3.88 -9.56
CA ARG A 73 -7.15 3.88 -10.75
C ARG A 73 -8.61 3.64 -10.39
N ARG A 74 -8.88 2.75 -9.42
CA ARG A 74 -10.24 2.49 -8.95
C ARG A 74 -10.85 3.72 -8.26
N LEU A 75 -10.05 4.44 -7.48
CA LEU A 75 -10.47 5.67 -6.82
C LEU A 75 -10.78 6.79 -7.85
N ALA A 76 -9.94 6.95 -8.87
CA ALA A 76 -10.20 7.88 -9.97
C ALA A 76 -11.46 7.53 -10.79
N ARG A 77 -11.76 6.24 -10.97
CA ARG A 77 -13.02 5.79 -11.60
C ARG A 77 -14.23 6.15 -10.74
N LEU A 78 -14.16 5.90 -9.43
CA LEU A 78 -15.24 6.27 -8.50
C LEU A 78 -15.52 7.78 -8.50
N GLU A 79 -14.50 8.61 -8.65
CA GLU A 79 -14.64 10.05 -8.81
C GLU A 79 -15.34 10.43 -10.12
N ALA A 80 -14.95 9.79 -11.23
CA ALA A 80 -15.55 10.01 -12.55
C ALA A 80 -17.01 9.51 -12.62
N ASP A 81 -17.32 8.38 -11.99
CA ASP A 81 -18.66 7.77 -12.03
C ASP A 81 -19.67 8.53 -11.15
N HIS A 82 -19.18 9.20 -10.08
CA HIS A 82 -20.04 9.81 -9.06
C HIS A 82 -19.59 11.22 -8.61
N PRO A 83 -19.38 12.17 -9.53
CA PRO A 83 -18.74 13.45 -9.23
C PRO A 83 -19.50 14.32 -8.22
N ALA A 84 -20.84 14.26 -8.24
CA ALA A 84 -21.69 15.07 -7.35
C ALA A 84 -21.65 14.63 -5.88
N ILE A 85 -21.44 13.34 -5.61
CA ILE A 85 -21.49 12.75 -4.26
C ILE A 85 -20.10 12.33 -3.74
N PHE A 86 -19.09 12.30 -4.61
CA PHE A 86 -17.71 12.02 -4.24
C PHE A 86 -17.13 12.96 -3.17
N PRO A 87 -17.27 14.30 -3.23
CA PRO A 87 -16.72 15.19 -2.21
C PRO A 87 -17.38 15.00 -0.84
N THR A 88 -18.68 14.72 -0.78
CA THR A 88 -19.34 14.45 0.51
C THR A 88 -18.93 13.10 1.09
N ALA A 89 -18.73 12.09 0.24
CA ALA A 89 -18.23 10.78 0.65
C ALA A 89 -16.77 10.85 1.18
N ILE A 90 -15.89 11.63 0.53
CA ILE A 90 -14.50 11.77 0.97
C ILE A 90 -14.38 12.52 2.30
N GLU A 91 -15.24 13.51 2.53
CA GLU A 91 -15.29 14.25 3.79
C GLU A 91 -15.77 13.37 4.94
N ARG A 92 -16.82 12.57 4.73
CA ARG A 92 -17.27 11.56 5.70
C ARG A 92 -16.16 10.56 6.03
N TYR A 93 -15.46 10.05 5.02
CA TYR A 93 -14.30 9.17 5.23
C TYR A 93 -13.21 9.83 6.09
N ARG A 94 -12.88 11.11 5.84
CA ARG A 94 -11.92 11.86 6.64
C ARG A 94 -12.35 12.01 8.10
N MET A 95 -13.63 12.32 8.34
CA MET A 95 -14.17 12.42 9.70
C MET A 95 -14.08 11.09 10.44
N VAL A 96 -14.46 9.97 9.82
CA VAL A 96 -14.35 8.63 10.42
C VAL A 96 -12.90 8.29 10.76
N MET A 97 -11.95 8.57 9.87
CA MET A 97 -10.53 8.34 10.15
C MET A 97 -9.98 9.24 11.25
N ALA A 98 -10.45 10.49 11.35
CA ALA A 98 -10.07 11.41 12.41
C ALA A 98 -10.60 10.94 13.77
N THR A 99 -11.85 10.49 13.85
CA THR A 99 -12.44 9.95 15.08
C THR A 99 -11.78 8.66 15.51
N GLU A 100 -11.44 7.77 14.56
CA GLU A 100 -10.72 6.52 14.87
C GLU A 100 -9.28 6.78 15.38
N ARG A 101 -8.60 7.82 14.88
CA ARG A 101 -7.31 8.24 15.44
C ARG A 101 -7.48 8.83 16.83
N ALA A 102 -8.46 9.72 17.01
CA ALA A 102 -8.72 10.34 18.30
C ALA A 102 -9.13 9.32 19.37
N SER A 103 -9.91 8.30 19.01
CA SER A 103 -10.30 7.22 19.93
C SER A 103 -9.09 6.35 20.33
N ARG A 104 -8.15 6.09 19.42
CA ARG A 104 -6.90 5.42 19.78
C ARG A 104 -6.10 6.23 20.80
N TYR A 105 -5.95 7.54 20.63
CA TYR A 105 -5.21 8.35 21.61
C TYR A 105 -5.87 8.37 22.99
N LYS A 106 -7.21 8.38 23.05
CA LYS A 106 -7.94 8.27 24.32
C LYS A 106 -7.75 6.95 25.05
N LEU A 107 -7.32 5.87 24.37
CA LEU A 107 -7.02 4.59 25.00
C LEU A 107 -5.61 4.55 25.63
N TYR A 108 -4.75 5.53 25.34
CA TYR A 108 -3.38 5.63 25.86
C TYR A 108 -3.20 6.76 26.89
N CYS A 109 -4.28 7.45 27.26
CA CYS A 109 -4.34 8.48 28.30
C CYS A 109 -5.21 7.99 29.45
#